data_AF-A0A968HN09-F1
#
_entry.id   AF-A0A968HN09-F1
#
_cell.length_a   1.000
_cell.length_b   1.000
_cell.length_c   1.000
_cell.angle_alpha   90.00
_cell.angle_beta   90.00
_cell.angle_gamma   90.00
#
_symmetry.space_group_name_H-M   'P 1'
#
loop_
_entity.id
_entity.type
_entity.pdbx_description
1 polymer ?
#
loop_
_entity_poly.entity_id
_entity_poly.type
_entity_poly.pdbx_seq_one_letter_code
_entity_poly.pdbx_strand_id
1 'polypeptide(L)'
;AGFKLSEKAAAAGLEWQDLNDVWTKFYEELAEFQESLLQSDTEHQLSELGDLFFTLVNVARWCQLDPMLALRHTNQKLIDRIATIEGQISKPLAEHSFAELEALWQAAKQYLESASPAVEATDAVDTGIVEGLPTAFVSPEHISSSSDLTNPERSSA
;
A
#
# COMPACT_ATOMS: atom_id res chain seq x y z
N ALA A 1 -5.60 -12.62 4.30
CA ALA A 1 -6.50 -13.78 4.52
C ALA A 1 -6.94 -14.43 3.21
N GLY A 2 -7.37 -13.64 2.21
CA GLY A 2 -7.87 -14.14 0.92
C GLY A 2 -6.93 -15.10 0.18
N PHE A 3 -5.62 -14.83 0.12
CA PHE A 3 -4.65 -15.69 -0.58
C PHE A 3 -4.61 -17.12 0.00
N LYS A 4 -4.43 -17.25 1.31
CA LYS A 4 -4.46 -18.56 2.02
C LYS A 4 -5.82 -19.26 1.93
N LEU A 5 -6.92 -18.50 1.87
CA LEU A 5 -8.25 -19.07 1.69
C LEU A 5 -8.41 -19.65 0.28
N SER A 6 -7.96 -18.93 -0.73
CA SER A 6 -7.93 -19.37 -2.12
C SER A 6 -7.09 -20.64 -2.31
N GLU A 7 -5.89 -20.72 -1.71
CA GLU A 7 -5.07 -21.95 -1.71
C GLU A 7 -5.80 -23.15 -1.09
N LYS A 8 -6.53 -22.93 0.01
CA LYS A 8 -7.33 -23.98 0.65
C LYS A 8 -8.53 -24.41 -0.18
N ALA A 9 -9.22 -23.47 -0.83
CA ALA A 9 -10.35 -23.74 -1.71
C ALA A 9 -9.89 -24.59 -2.91
N ALA A 10 -8.78 -24.20 -3.54
CA ALA A 10 -8.13 -24.95 -4.61
C ALA A 10 -7.75 -26.38 -4.17
N ALA A 11 -7.13 -26.52 -2.99
CA ALA A 11 -6.77 -27.82 -2.43
C ALA A 11 -7.99 -28.71 -2.10
N ALA A 12 -9.16 -28.11 -1.86
CA ALA A 12 -10.43 -28.81 -1.68
C ALA A 12 -11.16 -29.13 -3.01
N GLY A 13 -10.58 -28.75 -4.15
CA GLY A 13 -11.16 -28.97 -5.48
C GLY A 13 -12.13 -27.88 -5.95
N LEU A 14 -12.25 -26.78 -5.19
CA LEU A 14 -13.00 -25.58 -5.61
C LEU A 14 -12.04 -24.68 -6.39
N GLU A 15 -11.89 -24.97 -7.67
CA GLU A 15 -10.86 -24.38 -8.53
C GLU A 15 -11.42 -24.05 -9.91
N TRP A 16 -10.84 -23.02 -10.54
CA TRP A 16 -11.13 -22.63 -11.93
C TRP A 16 -10.50 -23.61 -12.93
N GLN A 17 -11.00 -23.67 -14.17
CA GLN A 17 -10.46 -24.63 -15.15
C GLN A 17 -9.14 -24.11 -15.72
N ASP A 18 -9.06 -22.81 -15.97
CA ASP A 18 -7.86 -22.13 -16.43
C ASP A 18 -7.80 -20.67 -15.95
N LEU A 19 -6.71 -19.98 -16.31
CA LEU A 19 -6.49 -18.58 -15.98
C LEU A 19 -7.50 -17.64 -16.69
N ASN A 20 -8.05 -18.03 -17.84
CA ASN A 20 -9.04 -17.20 -18.53
C ASN A 20 -10.33 -17.12 -17.72
N ASP A 21 -10.78 -18.23 -17.12
CA ASP A 21 -11.96 -18.23 -16.26
C ASP A 21 -11.80 -17.27 -15.07
N VAL A 22 -10.59 -17.19 -14.49
CA VAL A 22 -10.28 -16.27 -13.39
C VAL A 22 -10.34 -14.82 -13.87
N TRP A 23 -9.81 -14.52 -15.06
CA TRP A 23 -9.92 -13.20 -15.67
C TRP A 23 -11.36 -12.82 -16.01
N THR A 24 -12.14 -13.75 -16.55
CA THR A 24 -13.57 -13.55 -16.80
C THR A 24 -14.28 -13.15 -15.51
N LYS A 25 -14.03 -13.87 -14.41
CA LYS A 25 -14.62 -13.52 -13.12
C LYS A 25 -14.12 -12.17 -12.59
N PHE A 26 -12.84 -11.85 -12.74
CA PHE A 26 -12.33 -10.51 -12.39
C PHE A 26 -13.05 -9.38 -13.13
N TYR A 27 -13.32 -9.54 -14.43
CA TYR A 27 -14.05 -8.52 -15.20
C TYR A 27 -15.52 -8.42 -14.81
N GLU A 28 -16.14 -9.53 -14.41
CA GLU A 28 -17.49 -9.56 -13.84
C GLU A 28 -17.54 -8.75 -12.53
N GLU A 29 -16.69 -9.07 -11.55
CA GLU A 29 -16.64 -8.34 -10.26
C GLU A 29 -16.29 -6.86 -10.43
N LEU A 30 -15.45 -6.51 -11.41
CA LEU A 30 -15.14 -5.12 -11.72
C LEU A 30 -16.39 -4.37 -12.19
N ALA A 31 -17.22 -5.00 -13.02
CA ALA A 31 -18.46 -4.42 -13.49
C ALA A 31 -19.49 -4.29 -12.36
N GLU A 32 -19.62 -5.31 -11.51
CA GLU A 32 -20.52 -5.30 -10.34
C GLU A 32 -20.10 -4.20 -9.34
N PHE A 33 -18.80 -4.06 -9.05
CA PHE A 33 -18.31 -2.97 -8.22
C PHE A 33 -18.61 -1.60 -8.85
N GLN A 34 -18.39 -1.42 -10.15
CA GLN A 34 -18.73 -0.17 -10.85
C GLN A 34 -20.23 0.16 -10.76
N GLU A 35 -21.10 -0.84 -10.88
CA GLU A 35 -22.55 -0.66 -10.74
C GLU A 35 -22.95 -0.32 -9.30
N SER A 36 -22.36 -0.98 -8.30
CA SER A 36 -22.63 -0.72 -6.88
C SER A 36 -22.35 0.73 -6.47
N LEU A 37 -21.35 1.38 -7.10
CA LEU A 37 -20.98 2.79 -6.86
C LEU A 37 -22.05 3.78 -7.34
N LEU A 38 -23.00 3.35 -8.19
CA LEU A 38 -24.11 4.19 -8.64
C LEU A 38 -25.25 4.27 -7.61
N GLN A 39 -25.21 3.41 -6.59
CA GLN A 39 -26.20 3.30 -5.53
C GLN A 39 -25.67 3.94 -4.24
N SER A 40 -26.54 4.36 -3.33
CA SER A 40 -26.14 4.85 -2.00
C SER A 40 -26.22 3.73 -0.96
N ASP A 41 -25.63 2.58 -1.28
CA ASP A 41 -25.57 1.40 -0.41
C ASP A 41 -24.10 1.03 -0.16
N THR A 42 -23.59 1.47 0.98
CA THR A 42 -22.20 1.23 1.38
C THR A 42 -21.92 -0.24 1.72
N GLU A 43 -22.91 -0.98 2.22
CA GLU A 43 -22.71 -2.40 2.54
C GLU A 43 -22.54 -3.21 1.26
N HIS A 44 -23.38 -2.93 0.26
CA HIS A 44 -23.24 -3.56 -1.06
C HIS A 44 -21.92 -3.18 -1.74
N GLN A 45 -21.54 -1.90 -1.74
CA GLN A 45 -20.25 -1.45 -2.29
C GLN A 45 -19.04 -2.14 -1.63
N LEU A 46 -19.10 -2.35 -0.31
CA LEU A 46 -18.05 -3.03 0.43
C LEU A 46 -17.97 -4.51 0.06
N SER A 47 -19.12 -5.16 -0.18
CA SER A 47 -19.20 -6.53 -0.65
C SER A 47 -18.52 -6.69 -2.01
N GLU A 48 -18.95 -5.90 -3.01
CA GLU A 48 -18.42 -5.99 -4.37
C GLU A 48 -16.92 -5.63 -4.43
N LEU A 49 -16.46 -4.67 -3.62
CA LEU A 49 -15.05 -4.38 -3.49
C LEU A 49 -14.25 -5.59 -2.95
N GLY A 50 -14.84 -6.32 -2.00
CA GLY A 50 -14.27 -7.54 -1.45
C GLY A 50 -14.11 -8.64 -2.50
N ASP A 51 -15.13 -8.85 -3.33
CA ASP A 51 -15.12 -9.86 -4.39
C ASP A 51 -14.15 -9.49 -5.52
N LEU A 52 -14.05 -8.20 -5.88
CA LEU A 52 -13.03 -7.68 -6.78
C LEU A 52 -11.61 -7.91 -6.25
N PHE A 53 -11.36 -7.65 -4.96
CA PHE A 53 -10.05 -7.96 -4.36
C PHE A 53 -9.78 -9.46 -4.33
N PHE A 54 -10.79 -10.28 -4.04
CA PHE A 54 -10.63 -11.73 -3.99
C PHE A 54 -10.31 -12.32 -5.36
N THR A 55 -10.96 -11.85 -6.42
CA THR A 55 -10.64 -12.28 -7.79
C THR A 55 -9.24 -11.84 -8.22
N LEU A 56 -8.81 -10.63 -7.89
CA LEU A 56 -7.43 -10.19 -8.16
C LEU A 56 -6.38 -11.03 -7.40
N VAL A 57 -6.68 -11.43 -6.16
CA VAL A 57 -5.85 -12.37 -5.38
C VAL A 57 -5.76 -13.73 -6.08
N ASN A 58 -6.85 -14.21 -6.68
CA ASN A 58 -6.85 -15.46 -7.46
C ASN A 58 -6.03 -15.33 -8.75
N VAL A 59 -6.13 -14.20 -9.47
CA VAL A 59 -5.27 -13.92 -10.62
C VAL A 59 -3.79 -14.01 -10.21
N ALA A 60 -3.41 -13.36 -9.11
CA ALA A 60 -2.03 -13.42 -8.60
C ALA A 60 -1.59 -14.86 -8.29
N ARG A 61 -2.43 -15.66 -7.62
CA ARG A 61 -2.15 -17.06 -7.31
C ARG A 61 -1.93 -17.91 -8.57
N TRP A 62 -2.80 -17.78 -9.57
CA TRP A 62 -2.66 -18.51 -10.83
C TRP A 62 -1.39 -18.11 -11.60
N CYS A 63 -0.96 -16.85 -11.46
CA CYS A 63 0.32 -16.37 -11.97
C CYS A 63 1.53 -16.72 -11.08
N GLN A 64 1.33 -17.45 -9.98
CA GLN A 64 2.37 -17.79 -8.99
C GLN A 64 3.04 -16.57 -8.35
N LEU A 65 2.26 -15.50 -8.15
CA LEU A 65 2.70 -14.26 -7.52
C LEU A 65 2.08 -14.14 -6.12
N ASP A 66 2.88 -13.72 -5.15
CA ASP A 66 2.37 -13.34 -3.83
C ASP A 66 1.81 -11.90 -3.90
N PRO A 67 0.49 -11.70 -3.73
CA PRO A 67 -0.13 -10.38 -3.82
C PRO A 67 0.32 -9.43 -2.70
N MET A 68 0.64 -9.94 -1.51
CA MET A 68 1.12 -9.13 -0.39
C MET A 68 2.54 -8.65 -0.66
N LEU A 69 3.41 -9.51 -1.21
CA LEU A 69 4.75 -9.12 -1.61
C LEU A 69 4.71 -8.08 -2.73
N ALA A 70 3.87 -8.30 -3.75
CA ALA A 70 3.69 -7.35 -4.86
C ALA A 70 3.23 -5.96 -4.38
N LEU A 71 2.27 -5.93 -3.43
CA LEU A 71 1.80 -4.69 -2.82
C LEU A 71 2.90 -4.03 -1.98
N ARG A 72 3.65 -4.80 -1.19
CA ARG A 72 4.80 -4.31 -0.40
C ARG A 72 5.85 -3.64 -1.29
N HIS A 73 6.23 -4.26 -2.41
CA HIS A 73 7.16 -3.67 -3.37
C HIS A 73 6.64 -2.35 -3.95
N THR A 74 5.34 -2.26 -4.23
CA THR A 74 4.73 -1.04 -4.75
C THR A 74 4.70 0.07 -3.70
N ASN A 75 4.35 -0.26 -2.46
CA ASN A 75 4.34 0.68 -1.34
C ASN A 75 5.76 1.18 -1.03
N GLN A 76 6.78 0.32 -1.08
CA GLN A 76 8.16 0.73 -0.85
C GLN A 76 8.62 1.75 -1.91
N LYS A 77 8.33 1.50 -3.20
CA LYS A 77 8.63 2.46 -4.27
C LYS A 77 7.95 3.82 -4.04
N LEU A 78 6.73 3.84 -3.49
CA LEU A 78 6.02 5.07 -3.16
C LEU A 78 6.72 5.81 -2.00
N ILE A 79 7.07 5.09 -0.93
CA ILE A 79 7.78 5.62 0.23
C ILE A 79 9.13 6.21 -0.18
N ASP A 80 9.93 5.46 -0.95
CA ASP A 80 11.26 5.90 -1.39
C ASP A 80 11.18 7.16 -2.26
N ARG A 81 10.17 7.23 -3.15
CA ARG A 81 9.94 8.41 -3.98
C ARG A 81 9.57 9.62 -3.15
N ILE A 82 8.67 9.47 -2.19
CA ILE A 82 8.25 10.59 -1.33
C ILE A 82 9.40 11.04 -0.44
N ALA A 83 10.16 10.13 0.16
CA ALA A 83 11.36 10.46 0.92
C ALA A 83 12.41 11.21 0.06
N THR A 84 12.59 10.79 -1.19
CA THR A 84 13.47 11.48 -2.15
C THR A 84 12.98 12.90 -2.44
N ILE A 85 11.67 13.09 -2.64
CA ILE A 85 11.08 14.41 -2.87
C ILE A 85 11.23 15.29 -1.62
N GLU A 86 10.91 14.77 -0.43
CA GLU A 86 11.05 15.49 0.85
C GLU A 86 12.49 15.95 1.09
N GLY A 87 13.49 15.18 0.67
CA GLY A 87 14.90 15.58 0.75
C GLY A 87 15.32 16.70 -0.21
N GLN A 88 14.49 17.04 -1.22
CA GLN A 88 14.80 18.05 -2.25
C GLN A 88 14.01 19.35 -2.09
N ILE A 89 12.95 19.35 -1.27
CA ILE A 89 12.07 20.50 -1.10
C ILE A 89 12.29 21.16 0.26
N SER A 90 12.09 22.48 0.31
CA SER A 90 12.23 23.27 1.54
C SER A 90 10.88 23.61 2.20
N LYS A 91 9.76 23.35 1.51
CA LYS A 91 8.40 23.60 1.99
C LYS A 91 7.59 22.30 1.96
N PRO A 92 6.50 22.18 2.75
CA PRO A 92 5.66 20.99 2.75
C PRO A 92 5.09 20.62 1.36
N LEU A 93 4.92 19.33 1.09
CA LEU A 93 4.32 18.84 -0.17
C LEU A 93 2.97 19.47 -0.48
N ALA A 94 2.14 19.71 0.54
CA ALA A 94 0.82 20.32 0.41
C ALA A 94 0.86 21.77 -0.13
N GLU A 95 2.02 22.44 -0.07
CA GLU A 95 2.21 23.80 -0.59
C GLU A 95 2.74 23.84 -2.03
N HIS A 96 2.91 22.68 -2.66
CA HIS A 96 3.25 22.58 -4.09
C HIS A 96 1.98 22.42 -4.93
N SER A 97 2.01 23.01 -6.12
CA SER A 97 1.00 22.77 -7.15
C SER A 97 1.10 21.33 -7.67
N PHE A 98 0.00 20.81 -8.21
CA PHE A 98 -0.02 19.48 -8.83
C PHE A 98 1.06 19.31 -9.90
N ALA A 99 1.31 20.34 -10.73
CA ALA A 99 2.33 20.30 -11.76
C ALA A 99 3.75 20.23 -11.18
N GLU A 100 4.02 20.93 -10.07
CA GLU A 100 5.30 20.82 -9.35
C GLU A 100 5.47 19.43 -8.72
N LEU A 101 4.42 18.89 -8.10
CA LEU A 101 4.43 17.55 -7.51
C LEU A 101 4.69 16.47 -8.56
N GLU A 102 4.07 16.58 -9.73
CA GLU A 102 4.30 15.66 -10.84
C GLU A 102 5.76 15.76 -11.35
N ALA A 103 6.31 16.97 -11.48
CA ALA A 103 7.70 17.15 -11.89
C ALA A 103 8.68 16.54 -10.86
N LEU A 104 8.45 16.78 -9.57
CA LEU A 104 9.23 16.20 -8.47
C LEU A 104 9.12 14.67 -8.47
N TRP A 105 7.93 14.13 -8.71
CA TRP A 105 7.68 12.69 -8.80
C TRP A 105 8.46 12.03 -9.93
N GLN A 106 8.43 12.62 -11.14
CA GLN A 106 9.20 12.10 -12.26
C GLN A 106 10.72 12.17 -12.01
N ALA A 107 11.21 13.26 -11.39
CA ALA A 107 12.62 13.39 -11.02
C ALA A 107 13.05 12.32 -9.99
N ALA A 108 12.25 12.09 -8.95
CA ALA A 108 12.52 11.06 -7.94
C ALA A 108 12.51 9.65 -8.54
N LYS A 109 11.58 9.36 -9.45
CA LYS A 109 11.52 8.09 -10.16
C LYS A 109 12.80 7.84 -10.98
N GLN A 110 13.24 8.82 -11.77
CA GLN A 110 14.46 8.72 -12.58
C GLN A 110 15.72 8.53 -11.70
N TYR A 111 15.81 9.28 -10.60
CA TYR A 111 16.92 9.15 -9.66
C TYR A 111 17.02 7.73 -9.08
N LEU A 112 15.93 7.18 -8.55
CA LEU A 112 15.90 5.84 -7.95
C LEU A 112 16.13 4.71 -8.96
N GLU A 113 15.65 4.87 -10.19
CA GLU A 113 15.92 3.92 -11.29
C GLU A 113 17.40 3.92 -11.68
N SER A 114 18.08 5.08 -11.63
CA SER A 114 19.51 5.19 -11.90
C SER A 114 20.41 4.71 -10.74
N ALA A 115 19.89 4.70 -9.52
CA ALA A 115 20.63 4.40 -8.30
C ALA A 115 20.51 2.92 -7.85
N SER A 116 19.58 2.14 -8.42
CA SER A 116 19.40 0.74 -8.04
C SER A 116 20.47 -0.17 -8.67
N PRO A 117 21.35 -0.84 -7.90
CA PRO A 117 22.01 -2.03 -8.40
C PRO A 117 20.95 -3.13 -8.60
N ALA A 118 21.17 -4.09 -9.51
CA ALA A 118 20.28 -5.24 -9.66
C ALA A 118 20.21 -6.03 -8.34
N VAL A 119 19.09 -5.97 -7.62
CA VAL A 119 18.92 -6.68 -6.33
C VAL A 119 18.26 -8.04 -6.56
N GLU A 120 18.98 -9.10 -6.16
CA GLU A 120 18.49 -10.46 -5.99
C GLU A 120 17.47 -10.53 -4.84
N ALA A 121 16.34 -11.20 -5.07
CA ALA A 121 15.30 -11.40 -4.09
C ALA A 121 15.81 -12.20 -2.89
N THR A 122 15.74 -11.63 -1.69
CA THR A 122 15.93 -12.38 -0.44
C THR A 122 14.70 -12.23 0.44
N ASP A 123 14.20 -13.38 0.88
CA ASP A 123 13.05 -13.56 1.75
C ASP A 123 13.36 -13.08 3.17
N ALA A 124 13.06 -11.82 3.46
CA ALA A 124 13.00 -11.32 4.83
C ALA A 124 11.58 -10.81 5.14
N VAL A 125 10.87 -11.59 5.96
CA VAL A 125 9.63 -11.18 6.62
C VAL A 125 10.01 -10.20 7.73
N ASP A 126 10.07 -8.92 7.38
CA ASP A 126 10.10 -7.83 8.34
C ASP A 126 8.67 -7.30 8.52
N THR A 127 8.20 -7.31 9.76
CA THR A 127 6.82 -7.02 10.18
C THR A 127 6.62 -5.58 10.65
N GLY A 128 7.62 -4.70 10.50
CA GLY A 128 7.54 -3.30 10.90
C GLY A 128 7.33 -2.34 9.72
N ILE A 129 6.08 -1.98 9.39
CA ILE A 129 5.79 -0.85 8.48
C ILE A 129 5.69 0.50 9.23
N VAL A 130 5.86 0.51 10.56
CA VAL A 130 5.60 1.71 11.39
C VAL A 130 6.81 2.58 11.72
N GLU A 131 8.05 2.18 11.41
CA GLU A 131 9.23 3.04 11.62
C GLU A 131 9.76 3.59 10.29
N GLY A 132 9.78 4.92 10.13
CA GLY A 132 10.39 5.59 8.96
C GLY A 132 9.43 6.02 7.83
N LEU A 133 8.13 6.12 8.09
CA LEU A 133 7.20 6.69 7.10
C LEU A 133 7.56 8.15 6.78
N PRO A 134 7.50 8.58 5.51
CA PRO A 134 7.70 9.98 5.14
C PRO A 134 6.74 10.91 5.89
N THR A 135 7.17 12.15 6.11
CA THR A 135 6.42 13.13 6.91
C THR A 135 5.00 13.33 6.36
N ALA A 136 4.84 13.24 5.04
CA ALA A 136 3.57 13.27 4.32
C ALA A 136 2.51 12.26 4.81
N PHE A 137 2.92 11.13 5.39
CA PHE A 137 2.03 10.07 5.85
C PHE A 137 1.76 10.09 7.36
N VAL A 138 2.41 10.99 8.10
CA VAL A 138 2.19 11.15 9.54
C VAL A 138 1.12 12.21 9.76
N SER A 139 -0.02 11.83 10.33
CA SER A 139 -1.06 12.79 10.70
C SER A 139 -0.52 13.81 11.73
N PRO A 140 -0.91 15.10 11.66
CA PRO A 140 -0.41 16.14 12.56
C PRO A 140 -0.69 15.91 14.06
N GLU A 141 -1.51 14.93 14.42
CA GLU A 141 -2.03 14.74 15.78
C GLU A 141 -1.10 13.97 16.73
N HIS A 142 0.10 13.55 16.31
CA HIS A 142 1.03 12.77 17.16
C HIS A 142 2.36 13.44 17.50
N ILE A 143 2.49 14.76 17.35
CA ILE A 143 3.62 15.51 17.92
C ILE A 143 3.11 16.35 19.10
N SER A 144 2.85 15.71 20.24
CA SER A 144 2.83 16.39 21.54
C SER A 144 3.04 15.43 22.71
N SER A 145 4.27 15.37 23.19
CA SER A 145 4.66 15.61 24.59
C SER A 145 5.88 14.76 24.97
N SER A 146 7.08 15.25 24.67
CA SER A 146 8.27 14.88 25.42
C SER A 146 9.19 16.09 25.50
N SER A 147 8.71 17.12 26.20
CA SER A 147 9.53 18.21 26.69
C SER A 147 8.99 18.61 28.06
N ASP A 148 9.52 17.98 29.11
CA ASP A 148 9.69 18.60 30.43
C ASP A 148 10.69 17.77 31.26
N LEU A 149 11.97 17.91 30.88
CA LEU A 149 13.06 17.83 31.83
C LEU A 149 13.34 19.28 32.27
N THR A 150 12.85 19.66 33.46
CA THR A 150 13.54 20.47 34.49
C THR A 150 12.51 21.04 35.47
N ASN A 151 12.54 20.64 36.75
CA ASN A 151 13.14 21.44 37.84
C ASN A 151 13.07 20.69 39.19
N PRO A 152 14.02 20.91 40.12
CA PRO A 152 14.16 20.21 41.39
C PRO A 152 13.49 20.96 42.56
N GLU A 153 13.61 20.36 43.76
CA GLU A 153 13.23 20.87 45.09
C GLU A 153 11.76 20.73 45.54
N ARG A 154 11.51 19.83 46.49
CA ARG A 154 11.51 20.20 47.92
C ARG A 154 11.50 18.99 48.85
N SER A 155 12.43 19.06 49.79
CA SER A 155 12.50 18.33 51.05
C SER A 155 11.47 18.86 52.06
N SER A 156 11.20 18.04 53.09
CA SER A 156 10.48 18.25 54.36
C SER A 156 8.96 18.45 54.30
N ALA A 157 8.19 17.50 54.83
CA ALA A 157 7.87 17.32 56.25
C ALA A 157 7.21 15.95 56.47
#